data_AF-A0A150QZA9-F1
#
_entry.id   AF-A0A150QZA9-F1
#
_cell.length_a   1.000
_cell.length_b   1.000
_cell.length_c   1.000
_cell.angle_alpha   90.00
_cell.angle_beta   90.00
_cell.angle_gamma   90.00
#
_symmetry.space_group_name_H-M   'P 1'
#
loop_
_entity.id
_entity.type
_entity.pdbx_description
1 polymer ?
#
loop_
_entity_poly.entity_id
_entity_poly.type
_entity_poly.pdbx_seq_one_letter_code
_entity_poly.pdbx_strand_id
1 'polypeptide(L)'
;MRSREVGLLGLGALCAVAVFLGAGGCQPEGNTRPPGWSGRPGGTIGEGGSGAETASSGDGGREGEGAAGTAATGSAGGDGVGTGDPPVARVATIEEITTGVVGEGVDVEAKGVVAMSRKWLVSKSKSSGSCLWGVFLSAPGIPVTEANSGILALSYGTRGVTDDQGNVTCPNIEQASAGDAFPDDVKPGDVLDVTGRTSYYSPADCDEQPPEANPTRVKQRQLASVTKVKLVGSAPIPEPHVFSGEDIAKLAAPSDPDGEKFHDAWGGVKVRVAGPLSPTLQGEMQTVVGAYGNIVLAGSGLRVGDKFYYVQGSMDACHGAPDYPSTDVEWARIDGFSTLDYCTWSLQPLNKCADFDPAGKDCTDGLLCE
;
A
#
# COMPACT_ATOMS: atom_id res chain seq x y z
N MET A 1 -69.39 2.36 6.61
CA MET A 1 -69.54 3.36 5.54
C MET A 1 -68.16 3.83 5.12
N ARG A 2 -67.91 3.76 3.80
CA ARG A 2 -66.83 4.32 2.98
C ARG A 2 -65.41 3.72 3.02
N SER A 3 -65.05 3.30 1.81
CA SER A 3 -63.77 2.86 1.25
C SER A 3 -63.03 4.03 0.57
N ARG A 4 -61.80 3.75 0.10
CA ARG A 4 -60.86 4.50 -0.80
C ARG A 4 -59.77 5.32 -0.10
N GLU A 5 -58.55 5.50 -0.63
CA GLU A 5 -57.63 4.85 -1.59
C GLU A 5 -56.44 5.84 -1.76
N VAL A 6 -55.22 5.34 -2.07
CA VAL A 6 -54.13 5.97 -2.87
C VAL A 6 -53.09 6.93 -2.21
N GLY A 7 -51.80 6.64 -2.51
CA GLY A 7 -50.68 7.61 -2.63
C GLY A 7 -49.30 7.08 -2.19
N LEU A 8 -48.71 6.07 -2.84
CA LEU A 8 -47.60 6.15 -3.81
C LEU A 8 -46.63 7.36 -3.74
N LEU A 9 -45.33 7.02 -3.77
CA LEU A 9 -44.12 7.78 -4.19
C LEU A 9 -43.24 8.42 -3.09
N GLY A 10 -42.11 7.76 -2.87
CA GLY A 10 -40.88 8.34 -2.34
C GLY A 10 -39.70 7.51 -2.86
N LEU A 11 -39.36 7.69 -4.15
CA LEU A 11 -38.13 7.16 -4.74
C LEU A 11 -36.94 7.78 -4.01
N GLY A 12 -36.29 7.01 -3.14
CA GLY A 12 -34.97 7.33 -2.62
C GLY A 12 -33.93 7.13 -3.71
N ALA A 13 -33.27 8.21 -4.11
CA ALA A 13 -32.20 8.22 -5.08
C ALA A 13 -31.05 7.32 -4.61
N LEU A 14 -30.90 6.17 -5.27
CA LEU A 14 -29.67 5.38 -5.27
C LEU A 14 -28.59 6.21 -5.97
N CYS A 15 -27.74 6.87 -5.18
CA CYS A 15 -26.43 7.31 -5.67
C CYS A 15 -25.60 6.06 -5.94
N ALA A 16 -25.53 5.67 -7.21
CA ALA A 16 -24.58 4.70 -7.71
C ALA A 16 -23.17 5.29 -7.56
N VAL A 17 -22.48 4.91 -6.48
CA VAL A 17 -21.04 5.13 -6.35
C VAL A 17 -20.36 4.26 -7.40
N ALA A 18 -19.72 4.88 -8.37
CA ALA A 18 -18.90 4.20 -9.36
C ALA A 18 -17.79 3.43 -8.63
N VAL A 19 -17.84 2.10 -8.75
CA VAL A 19 -16.89 1.16 -8.17
C VAL A 19 -15.56 1.28 -8.92
N PHE A 20 -14.60 1.98 -8.34
CA PHE A 20 -13.21 1.89 -8.76
C PHE A 20 -12.57 0.63 -8.16
N LEU A 21 -12.42 -0.41 -8.98
CA LEU A 21 -11.46 -1.48 -8.73
C LEU A 21 -10.05 -0.93 -8.97
N GLY A 22 -9.55 -0.18 -8.00
CA GLY A 22 -8.17 0.28 -7.92
C GLY A 22 -7.42 -0.52 -6.86
N ALA A 23 -6.39 -1.25 -7.26
CA ALA A 23 -5.36 -1.67 -6.31
C ALA A 23 -4.67 -0.39 -5.80
N GLY A 24 -4.84 -0.09 -4.51
CA GLY A 24 -4.12 0.98 -3.83
C GLY A 24 -2.63 0.71 -3.94
N GLY A 25 -1.97 1.41 -4.86
CA GLY A 25 -0.59 1.13 -5.22
C GLY A 25 0.36 2.05 -4.49
N CYS A 26 1.38 1.51 -3.82
CA CYS A 26 2.55 2.29 -3.45
C CYS A 26 3.12 2.98 -4.70
N GLN A 27 3.44 4.26 -4.60
CA GLN A 27 3.98 5.07 -5.69
C GLN A 27 5.46 5.36 -5.41
N PRO A 28 6.40 4.93 -6.26
CA PRO A 28 7.84 5.04 -5.98
C PRO A 28 8.54 6.26 -6.62
N GLU A 29 7.82 7.23 -7.20
CA GLU A 29 8.47 8.36 -7.88
C GLU A 29 7.99 9.73 -7.37
N GLY A 30 8.92 10.46 -6.73
CA GLY A 30 8.99 11.91 -6.77
C GLY A 30 9.64 12.37 -8.08
N ASN A 31 8.81 12.61 -9.09
CA ASN A 31 9.02 13.41 -10.31
C ASN A 31 10.46 13.65 -10.86
N THR A 32 11.33 12.63 -10.94
CA THR A 32 12.63 12.75 -11.63
C THR A 32 12.97 11.49 -12.41
N ARG A 33 13.10 11.64 -13.73
CA ARG A 33 13.49 10.60 -14.68
C ARG A 33 14.91 10.07 -14.36
N PRO A 34 15.17 8.76 -14.47
CA PRO A 34 16.53 8.22 -14.37
C PRO A 34 17.42 8.74 -15.53
N PRO A 35 18.71 9.04 -15.27
CA PRO A 35 19.66 9.36 -16.33
C PRO A 35 19.97 8.10 -17.16
N GLY A 36 19.66 8.13 -18.47
CA GLY A 36 19.99 7.06 -19.42
C GLY A 36 18.92 6.70 -20.46
N TRP A 37 17.73 7.30 -20.40
CA TRP A 37 16.64 7.01 -21.35
C TRP A 37 16.84 7.75 -22.69
N SER A 38 17.24 7.04 -23.75
CA SER A 38 17.17 7.51 -25.14
C SER A 38 16.02 6.80 -25.88
N GLY A 39 14.81 7.35 -25.77
CA GLY A 39 13.62 6.84 -26.45
C GLY A 39 12.73 8.01 -26.83
N ARG A 40 12.88 8.49 -28.06
CA ARG A 40 12.10 9.57 -28.67
C ARG A 40 10.74 8.99 -29.10
N PRO A 41 9.59 9.65 -28.85
CA PRO A 41 8.30 9.15 -29.32
C PRO A 41 8.22 9.30 -30.84
N GLY A 42 8.11 8.18 -31.54
CA GLY A 42 7.76 8.16 -32.96
C GLY A 42 6.26 8.40 -33.10
N GLY A 43 5.89 9.49 -33.77
CA GLY A 43 4.54 9.68 -34.26
C GLY A 43 4.36 8.98 -35.61
N THR A 44 3.20 8.37 -35.83
CA THR A 44 2.59 8.24 -37.15
C THR A 44 1.07 8.31 -37.04
N ILE A 45 0.52 8.94 -38.07
CA ILE A 45 -0.85 9.39 -38.31
C ILE A 45 -1.74 8.21 -38.75
N GLY A 46 -3.04 8.27 -38.41
CA GLY A 46 -4.09 7.41 -38.96
C GLY A 46 -5.48 7.79 -38.43
N GLU A 47 -6.25 8.50 -39.25
CA GLU A 47 -7.60 9.01 -39.04
C GLU A 47 -8.69 7.93 -38.96
N GLY A 48 -9.80 8.28 -38.27
CA GLY A 48 -11.17 7.94 -38.72
C GLY A 48 -12.01 7.10 -37.76
N GLY A 49 -13.06 7.71 -37.19
CA GLY A 49 -14.14 6.94 -36.54
C GLY A 49 -14.93 7.69 -35.46
N SER A 50 -15.76 8.63 -35.88
CA SER A 50 -16.70 9.48 -35.13
C SER A 50 -17.83 8.75 -34.38
N GLY A 51 -18.31 9.39 -33.30
CA GLY A 51 -19.61 9.16 -32.64
C GLY A 51 -19.63 9.81 -31.25
N ALA A 52 -19.74 11.14 -31.18
CA ALA A 52 -21.00 11.87 -30.94
C ALA A 52 -21.50 11.72 -29.49
N GLU A 53 -21.25 12.71 -28.62
CA GLU A 53 -22.16 13.83 -28.32
C GLU A 53 -23.29 13.40 -27.38
N THR A 54 -23.63 14.08 -26.27
CA THR A 54 -23.84 15.52 -26.04
C THR A 54 -24.12 15.68 -24.52
N ALA A 55 -23.53 16.64 -23.80
CA ALA A 55 -23.80 18.10 -23.75
C ALA A 55 -24.72 18.44 -22.55
N SER A 56 -24.26 19.26 -21.58
CA SER A 56 -24.26 20.75 -21.58
C SER A 56 -25.35 21.22 -20.60
N SER A 57 -25.42 22.43 -20.03
CA SER A 57 -24.78 23.74 -20.15
C SER A 57 -24.90 24.39 -18.74
N GLY A 58 -24.22 25.44 -18.32
CA GLY A 58 -23.57 26.58 -18.97
C GLY A 58 -23.52 27.71 -17.91
N ASP A 59 -23.22 28.96 -18.18
CA ASP A 59 -22.35 29.68 -19.11
C ASP A 59 -22.42 31.15 -18.64
N GLY A 60 -21.41 31.97 -18.92
CA GLY A 60 -21.47 33.42 -18.66
C GLY A 60 -20.13 34.11 -18.45
N GLY A 61 -19.45 34.46 -19.55
CA GLY A 61 -18.22 35.27 -19.54
C GLY A 61 -18.44 36.79 -19.53
N ARG A 62 -17.32 37.53 -19.41
CA ARG A 62 -17.04 38.81 -20.09
C ARG A 62 -15.55 39.17 -19.98
N GLU A 63 -15.01 39.73 -21.07
CA GLU A 63 -13.64 40.18 -21.31
C GLU A 63 -13.29 41.53 -20.63
N GLY A 64 -11.99 41.81 -20.45
CA GLY A 64 -11.46 43.18 -20.39
C GLY A 64 -10.30 43.45 -19.40
N GLU A 65 -9.07 43.36 -19.90
CA GLU A 65 -7.85 44.18 -19.63
C GLU A 65 -7.45 44.65 -18.21
N GLY A 66 -6.17 44.41 -17.85
CA GLY A 66 -5.35 45.42 -17.16
C GLY A 66 -4.66 45.06 -15.83
N ALA A 67 -3.39 44.63 -15.96
CA ALA A 67 -2.23 44.99 -15.12
C ALA A 67 -2.01 44.42 -13.70
N ALA A 68 -0.85 43.75 -13.61
CA ALA A 68 0.20 43.81 -12.56
C ALA A 68 0.04 43.03 -11.25
N GLY A 69 1.03 42.16 -10.96
CA GLY A 69 1.25 41.67 -9.60
C GLY A 69 2.09 40.40 -9.38
N THR A 70 3.32 40.37 -9.89
CA THR A 70 4.48 39.67 -9.30
C THR A 70 4.47 38.13 -9.17
N ALA A 71 5.09 37.47 -10.16
CA ALA A 71 5.69 36.15 -10.01
C ALA A 71 7.03 36.26 -9.28
N ALA A 72 7.22 35.47 -8.21
CA ALA A 72 8.52 35.25 -7.59
C ALA A 72 9.13 33.97 -8.16
N THR A 73 9.94 34.14 -9.19
CA THR A 73 10.89 33.16 -9.70
C THR A 73 12.10 33.07 -8.76
N GLY A 74 12.37 31.87 -8.24
CA GLY A 74 13.61 31.53 -7.56
C GLY A 74 14.31 30.39 -8.29
N SER A 75 14.92 30.70 -9.44
CA SER A 75 15.94 29.83 -10.05
C SER A 75 17.25 30.00 -9.29
N ALA A 76 17.80 28.90 -8.76
CA ALA A 76 19.23 28.79 -8.52
C ALA A 76 19.80 27.91 -9.64
N GLY A 77 20.50 28.56 -10.58
CA GLY A 77 21.38 27.89 -11.53
C GLY A 77 22.64 27.42 -10.81
N GLY A 78 23.13 26.25 -11.21
CA GLY A 78 24.41 25.70 -10.82
C GLY A 78 24.95 24.85 -11.95
N ASP A 79 25.97 25.39 -12.61
CA ASP A 79 26.72 24.85 -13.74
C ASP A 79 27.36 23.49 -13.47
N GLY A 80 27.66 22.76 -14.55
CA GLY A 80 28.82 21.87 -14.60
C GLY A 80 28.51 20.41 -14.86
N VAL A 81 28.59 20.03 -16.13
CA VAL A 81 28.81 18.65 -16.58
C VAL A 81 30.12 18.15 -15.96
N GLY A 82 30.01 17.44 -14.83
CA GLY A 82 31.04 16.57 -14.30
C GLY A 82 30.60 15.14 -14.53
N THR A 83 31.40 14.36 -15.26
CA THR A 83 31.36 12.89 -15.22
C THR A 83 31.89 12.41 -13.87
N GLY A 84 31.27 12.87 -12.79
CA GLY A 84 31.47 12.34 -11.45
C GLY A 84 30.68 11.06 -11.34
N ASP A 85 31.29 10.03 -10.75
CA ASP A 85 30.56 8.83 -10.36
C ASP A 85 29.26 9.22 -9.65
N PRO A 86 28.15 8.52 -9.90
CA PRO A 86 26.91 8.77 -9.17
C PRO A 86 27.22 8.77 -7.67
N PRO A 87 26.64 9.70 -6.89
CA PRO A 87 26.93 9.81 -5.47
C PRO A 87 26.72 8.45 -4.81
N VAL A 88 27.75 7.95 -4.14
CA VAL A 88 27.68 6.67 -3.41
C VAL A 88 26.55 6.77 -2.40
N ALA A 89 25.68 5.76 -2.37
CA ALA A 89 24.55 5.70 -1.45
C ALA A 89 25.04 5.88 0.00
N ARG A 90 24.35 6.74 0.76
CA ARG A 90 24.68 7.01 2.16
C ARG A 90 24.27 5.80 3.01
N VAL A 91 25.16 5.28 3.85
CA VAL A 91 24.76 4.29 4.85
C VAL A 91 23.82 4.97 5.87
N ALA A 92 22.65 4.39 6.07
CA ALA A 92 21.64 4.90 7.00
C ALA A 92 20.89 3.74 7.67
N THR A 93 20.46 3.95 8.91
CA THR A 93 19.59 3.03 9.64
C THR A 93 18.12 3.21 9.23
N ILE A 94 17.28 2.20 9.51
CA ILE A 94 15.83 2.34 9.32
C ILE A 94 15.30 3.49 10.16
N GLU A 95 15.73 3.62 11.42
CA GLU A 95 15.31 4.70 12.30
C GLU A 95 15.65 6.08 11.73
N GLU A 96 16.87 6.30 11.19
CA GLU A 96 17.23 7.58 10.57
C GLU A 96 16.35 7.90 9.35
N ILE A 97 15.92 6.88 8.60
CA ILE A 97 15.02 7.05 7.44
C ILE A 97 13.59 7.37 7.91
N THR A 98 13.07 6.61 8.86
CA THR A 98 11.68 6.73 9.32
C THR A 98 11.46 7.96 10.21
N THR A 99 12.48 8.43 10.93
CA THR A 99 12.41 9.70 11.69
C THR A 99 12.68 10.94 10.81
N GLY A 100 13.08 10.74 9.55
CA GLY A 100 13.38 11.83 8.61
C GLY A 100 14.71 12.53 8.82
N VAL A 101 15.61 11.96 9.65
CA VAL A 101 17.01 12.39 9.73
C VAL A 101 17.68 12.29 8.36
N VAL A 102 17.30 11.27 7.58
CA VAL A 102 17.52 11.25 6.13
C VAL A 102 16.29 11.81 5.44
N GLY A 103 16.47 12.92 4.71
CA GLY A 103 15.41 13.54 3.92
C GLY A 103 14.94 12.68 2.74
N GLU A 104 13.87 13.11 2.10
CA GLU A 104 13.32 12.47 0.89
C GLU A 104 14.28 12.56 -0.30
N GLY A 105 14.24 11.57 -1.19
CA GLY A 105 14.99 11.58 -2.45
C GLY A 105 16.47 11.26 -2.29
N VAL A 106 16.89 10.79 -1.12
CA VAL A 106 18.28 10.45 -0.81
C VAL A 106 18.52 8.97 -1.07
N ASP A 107 19.56 8.66 -1.85
CA ASP A 107 20.01 7.29 -2.06
C ASP A 107 20.73 6.79 -0.80
N VAL A 108 20.25 5.68 -0.22
CA VAL A 108 20.74 5.09 1.02
C VAL A 108 21.04 3.60 0.89
N GLU A 109 21.98 3.13 1.70
CA GLU A 109 22.25 1.71 1.93
C GLU A 109 21.92 1.36 3.39
N ALA A 110 20.84 0.61 3.60
CA ALA A 110 20.47 0.05 4.90
C ALA A 110 21.13 -1.31 5.07
N LYS A 111 21.98 -1.45 6.10
CA LYS A 111 22.82 -2.65 6.30
C LYS A 111 22.28 -3.57 7.38
N GLY A 112 22.39 -4.87 7.12
CA GLY A 112 22.03 -5.91 8.08
C GLY A 112 20.55 -5.94 8.48
N VAL A 113 19.66 -5.31 7.72
CA VAL A 113 18.23 -5.28 8.02
C VAL A 113 17.61 -6.66 7.88
N VAL A 114 16.62 -6.98 8.69
CA VAL A 114 15.99 -8.31 8.72
C VAL A 114 14.72 -8.28 7.87
N ALA A 115 14.60 -9.19 6.92
CA ALA A 115 13.35 -9.38 6.19
C ALA A 115 12.27 -9.88 7.16
N MET A 116 11.14 -9.19 7.19
CA MET A 116 9.97 -9.52 8.01
C MET A 116 8.85 -10.16 7.21
N SER A 117 8.95 -10.12 5.89
CA SER A 117 8.00 -10.70 4.95
C SER A 117 8.73 -11.50 3.88
N ARG A 118 8.02 -12.42 3.23
CA ARG A 118 8.38 -12.85 1.89
C ARG A 118 8.23 -11.69 0.90
N LYS A 119 8.81 -11.84 -0.28
CA LYS A 119 8.56 -10.93 -1.40
C LYS A 119 7.11 -11.09 -1.90
N TRP A 120 6.46 -9.97 -2.22
CA TRP A 120 5.10 -9.99 -2.75
C TRP A 120 4.84 -8.86 -3.75
N LEU A 121 3.81 -9.03 -4.58
CA LEU A 121 3.39 -8.03 -5.58
C LEU A 121 2.57 -6.94 -4.90
N VAL A 122 3.20 -5.78 -4.70
CA VAL A 122 2.61 -4.62 -4.03
C VAL A 122 1.53 -3.98 -4.89
N SER A 123 1.84 -3.75 -6.15
CA SER A 123 0.91 -3.13 -7.08
C SER A 123 1.25 -3.46 -8.52
N LYS A 124 0.25 -3.28 -9.39
CA LYS A 124 0.41 -3.32 -10.83
C LYS A 124 -0.31 -2.16 -11.47
N SER A 125 0.34 -1.53 -12.44
CA SER A 125 -0.25 -0.41 -13.18
C SER A 125 -0.85 -0.92 -14.48
N LYS A 126 -2.15 -0.66 -14.70
CA LYS A 126 -2.80 -0.98 -15.99
C LYS A 126 -2.27 -0.11 -17.14
N SER A 127 -1.94 1.14 -16.86
CA SER A 127 -1.52 2.12 -17.88
C SER A 127 -0.09 1.92 -18.35
N SER A 128 0.82 1.60 -17.42
CA SER A 128 2.22 1.35 -17.76
C SER A 128 2.51 -0.15 -17.90
N GLY A 129 1.80 -1.03 -17.21
CA GLY A 129 2.22 -2.43 -17.07
C GLY A 129 3.34 -2.61 -16.06
N SER A 130 3.71 -1.58 -15.27
CA SER A 130 4.70 -1.74 -14.21
C SER A 130 4.21 -2.69 -13.12
N CYS A 131 5.12 -3.54 -12.64
CA CYS A 131 4.92 -4.47 -11.53
C CYS A 131 5.84 -4.07 -10.38
N LEU A 132 5.24 -3.70 -9.25
CA LEU A 132 5.96 -3.24 -8.07
C LEU A 132 6.02 -4.36 -7.04
N TRP A 133 7.22 -4.70 -6.61
CA TRP A 133 7.49 -5.75 -5.65
C TRP A 133 7.97 -5.15 -4.33
N GLY A 134 7.63 -5.81 -3.22
CA GLY A 134 7.96 -5.30 -1.90
C GLY A 134 8.36 -6.36 -0.90
N VAL A 135 9.17 -5.92 0.07
CA VAL A 135 9.58 -6.67 1.26
C VAL A 135 9.49 -5.73 2.46
N PHE A 136 8.86 -6.16 3.54
CA PHE A 136 8.95 -5.46 4.81
C PHE A 136 10.26 -5.79 5.49
N LEU A 137 10.95 -4.78 5.99
CA LEU A 137 12.25 -4.88 6.63
C LEU A 137 12.16 -4.36 8.06
N SER A 138 12.94 -4.95 8.96
CA SER A 138 13.12 -4.48 10.33
C SER A 138 14.57 -4.14 10.62
N ALA A 139 14.77 -3.25 11.60
CA ALA A 139 16.08 -2.88 12.11
C ALA A 139 16.86 -4.13 12.58
N PRO A 140 18.19 -4.16 12.42
CA PRO A 140 19.00 -5.27 12.88
C PRO A 140 18.96 -5.42 14.40
N GLY A 141 18.98 -6.67 14.87
CA GLY A 141 19.38 -7.01 16.25
C GLY A 141 18.37 -6.65 17.34
N ILE A 142 17.11 -6.36 16.98
CA ILE A 142 16.04 -6.11 17.94
C ILE A 142 15.22 -7.38 18.21
N PRO A 143 14.84 -7.68 19.46
CA PRO A 143 14.06 -8.88 19.79
C PRO A 143 12.55 -8.69 19.58
N VAL A 144 12.07 -7.44 19.66
CA VAL A 144 10.67 -7.04 19.51
C VAL A 144 10.65 -5.82 18.61
N THR A 145 9.66 -5.69 17.74
CA THR A 145 9.48 -4.47 16.95
C THR A 145 9.18 -3.26 17.85
N GLU A 146 9.65 -2.10 17.41
CA GLU A 146 9.49 -0.83 18.11
C GLU A 146 9.05 0.26 17.12
N ALA A 147 8.66 1.43 17.63
CA ALA A 147 8.48 2.61 16.80
C ALA A 147 9.75 2.86 15.96
N ASN A 148 9.58 3.21 14.68
CA ASN A 148 10.67 3.49 13.74
C ASN A 148 11.60 2.30 13.45
N SER A 149 11.19 1.08 13.78
CA SER A 149 12.01 -0.12 13.59
C SER A 149 11.74 -0.88 12.29
N GLY A 150 10.79 -0.42 11.47
CA GLY A 150 10.34 -1.12 10.28
C GLY A 150 10.10 -0.20 9.09
N ILE A 151 10.24 -0.73 7.89
CA ILE A 151 10.03 0.01 6.63
C ILE A 151 9.59 -0.94 5.51
N LEU A 152 8.76 -0.43 4.60
CA LEU A 152 8.46 -1.11 3.33
C LEU A 152 9.53 -0.73 2.30
N ALA A 153 10.21 -1.71 1.72
CA ALA A 153 11.17 -1.52 0.65
C ALA A 153 10.63 -2.06 -0.68
N LEU A 154 10.81 -1.29 -1.76
CA LEU A 154 10.10 -1.44 -3.02
C LEU A 154 11.03 -1.43 -4.23
N SER A 155 10.82 -2.36 -5.15
CA SER A 155 11.57 -2.45 -6.40
C SER A 155 10.64 -2.74 -7.58
N TYR A 156 10.90 -2.10 -8.71
CA TYR A 156 10.17 -2.39 -9.95
C TYR A 156 10.79 -3.60 -10.65
N GLY A 157 9.93 -4.54 -11.02
CA GLY A 157 10.34 -5.73 -11.77
C GLY A 157 10.03 -5.63 -13.25
N THR A 158 10.12 -6.80 -13.88
CA THR A 158 9.67 -7.03 -15.25
C THR A 158 8.23 -6.55 -15.41
N ARG A 159 7.96 -5.81 -16.49
CA ARG A 159 6.61 -5.34 -16.79
C ARG A 159 5.66 -6.51 -17.02
N GLY A 160 4.43 -6.35 -16.57
CA GLY A 160 3.37 -7.32 -16.80
C GLY A 160 2.96 -7.35 -18.27
N VAL A 161 2.37 -8.48 -18.64
CA VAL A 161 1.77 -8.71 -19.96
C VAL A 161 0.31 -8.27 -19.91
N THR A 162 -0.11 -7.46 -20.87
CA THR A 162 -1.50 -7.03 -21.00
C THR A 162 -2.24 -8.00 -21.92
N ASP A 163 -3.37 -8.55 -21.46
CA ASP A 163 -4.25 -9.36 -22.31
C ASP A 163 -5.14 -8.50 -23.23
N ASP A 164 -5.91 -9.15 -24.10
CA ASP A 164 -6.81 -8.49 -25.04
C ASP A 164 -7.95 -7.71 -24.34
N GLN A 165 -8.20 -7.98 -23.05
CA GLN A 165 -9.17 -7.31 -22.21
C GLN A 165 -8.56 -6.16 -21.40
N GLY A 166 -7.28 -5.85 -21.59
CA GLY A 166 -6.58 -4.77 -20.88
C GLY A 166 -6.17 -5.12 -19.44
N ASN A 167 -6.23 -6.38 -19.04
CA ASN A 167 -5.74 -6.82 -17.75
C ASN A 167 -4.23 -7.04 -17.82
N VAL A 168 -3.52 -6.38 -16.91
CA VAL A 168 -2.08 -6.58 -16.72
C VAL A 168 -1.86 -7.78 -15.81
N THR A 169 -0.99 -8.69 -16.22
CA THR A 169 -0.53 -9.84 -15.45
C THR A 169 0.96 -9.74 -15.20
N CYS A 170 1.34 -9.59 -13.94
CA CYS A 170 2.73 -9.55 -13.52
C CYS A 170 3.31 -10.97 -13.42
N PRO A 171 4.65 -11.14 -13.44
CA PRO A 171 5.26 -12.43 -13.18
C PRO A 171 4.75 -13.05 -11.88
N ASN A 172 4.49 -14.36 -11.88
CA ASN A 172 4.25 -15.10 -10.65
C ASN A 172 5.61 -15.61 -10.14
N ILE A 173 6.05 -15.13 -8.97
CA ILE A 173 7.35 -15.46 -8.36
C ILE A 173 7.53 -16.95 -8.03
N GLU A 174 6.45 -17.72 -7.97
CA GLU A 174 6.51 -19.18 -7.79
C GLU A 174 6.86 -19.91 -9.10
N GLN A 175 6.75 -19.24 -10.25
CA GLN A 175 6.93 -19.83 -11.59
C GLN A 175 8.04 -19.17 -12.39
N ALA A 176 8.24 -17.87 -12.22
CA ALA A 176 9.20 -17.07 -12.96
C ALA A 176 9.71 -15.92 -12.10
N SER A 177 10.94 -15.51 -12.36
CA SER A 177 11.53 -14.38 -11.64
C SER A 177 10.74 -13.09 -11.85
N ALA A 178 10.56 -12.31 -10.79
CA ALA A 178 9.99 -10.98 -10.89
C ALA A 178 10.89 -10.00 -11.66
N GLY A 179 12.21 -10.25 -11.70
CA GLY A 179 13.19 -9.44 -12.42
C GLY A 179 13.43 -8.04 -11.83
N ASP A 180 13.11 -7.83 -10.56
CA ASP A 180 13.47 -6.67 -9.75
C ASP A 180 14.75 -6.92 -8.93
N ALA A 181 15.08 -6.01 -8.01
CA ALA A 181 16.31 -6.10 -7.22
C ALA A 181 16.26 -7.10 -6.06
N PHE A 182 15.07 -7.50 -5.58
CA PHE A 182 14.96 -8.49 -4.51
C PHE A 182 15.13 -9.91 -5.05
N PRO A 183 15.93 -10.78 -4.40
CA PRO A 183 15.87 -12.22 -4.67
C PRO A 183 14.43 -12.74 -4.56
N ASP A 184 14.02 -13.64 -5.44
CA ASP A 184 12.64 -14.17 -5.46
C ASP A 184 12.36 -15.08 -4.24
N ASP A 185 13.40 -15.64 -3.62
CA ASP A 185 13.35 -16.54 -2.47
C ASP A 185 13.58 -15.85 -1.11
N VAL A 186 13.50 -14.51 -1.07
CA VAL A 186 13.53 -13.75 0.21
C VAL A 186 12.41 -14.25 1.12
N LYS A 187 12.77 -14.61 2.35
CA LYS A 187 11.86 -15.05 3.40
C LYS A 187 12.10 -14.33 4.72
N PRO A 188 11.11 -14.32 5.63
CA PRO A 188 11.30 -13.78 6.97
C PRO A 188 12.53 -14.37 7.68
N GLY A 189 13.36 -13.50 8.27
CA GLY A 189 14.60 -13.85 8.96
C GLY A 189 15.87 -13.75 8.09
N ASP A 190 15.76 -13.58 6.78
CA ASP A 190 16.91 -13.27 5.94
C ASP A 190 17.49 -11.90 6.32
N VAL A 191 18.82 -11.79 6.41
CA VAL A 191 19.53 -10.53 6.70
C VAL A 191 20.04 -9.94 5.40
N LEU A 192 19.65 -8.71 5.11
CA LEU A 192 19.86 -8.04 3.83
C LEU A 192 20.65 -6.74 4.00
N ASP A 193 21.53 -6.46 3.04
CA ASP A 193 21.99 -5.10 2.74
C ASP A 193 21.17 -4.58 1.55
N VAL A 194 20.45 -3.47 1.73
CA VAL A 194 19.48 -2.94 0.76
C VAL A 194 19.86 -1.52 0.36
N THR A 195 20.05 -1.30 -0.94
CA THR A 195 20.27 0.04 -1.52
C THR A 195 19.03 0.50 -2.25
N GLY A 196 18.50 1.66 -1.86
CA GLY A 196 17.34 2.30 -2.50
C GLY A 196 17.31 3.79 -2.22
N ARG A 197 16.18 4.42 -2.51
CA ARG A 197 15.95 5.85 -2.35
C ARG A 197 14.85 6.11 -1.32
N THR A 198 15.10 7.00 -0.37
CA THR A 198 14.07 7.42 0.59
C THR A 198 12.91 8.10 -0.15
N SER A 199 11.68 7.71 0.18
CA SER A 199 10.48 8.23 -0.46
C SER A 199 9.31 8.16 0.51
N TYR A 200 8.22 8.82 0.15
CA TYR A 200 6.93 8.61 0.78
C TYR A 200 5.91 8.06 -0.20
N TYR A 201 4.94 7.33 0.35
CA TYR A 201 3.71 6.98 -0.32
C TYR A 201 2.54 7.77 0.27
N SER A 202 1.82 8.47 -0.61
CA SER A 202 0.52 9.09 -0.36
C SER A 202 -0.10 9.43 -1.71
N PRO A 203 -1.20 8.78 -2.13
CA PRO A 203 -1.96 9.21 -3.29
C PRO A 203 -2.37 10.68 -3.16
N ALA A 204 -2.34 11.44 -4.26
CA ALA A 204 -2.72 12.86 -4.26
C ALA A 204 -4.19 13.05 -3.86
N ASP A 205 -5.04 12.13 -4.31
CA ASP A 205 -6.48 12.16 -4.10
C ASP A 205 -6.90 11.90 -2.65
N CYS A 206 -5.97 11.57 -1.74
CA CYS A 206 -6.26 11.39 -0.32
C CYS A 206 -6.71 12.68 0.35
N ASP A 207 -6.16 13.82 -0.06
CA ASP A 207 -6.57 15.14 0.44
C ASP A 207 -7.95 15.55 -0.09
N GLU A 208 -8.41 14.93 -1.18
CA GLU A 208 -9.69 15.19 -1.82
C GLU A 208 -10.80 14.22 -1.36
N GLN A 209 -10.47 13.20 -0.57
CA GLN A 209 -11.45 12.25 -0.07
C GLN A 209 -12.42 12.91 0.93
N PRO A 210 -13.70 12.51 0.91
CA PRO A 210 -14.68 13.03 1.84
C PRO A 210 -14.32 12.63 3.29
N PRO A 211 -14.61 13.48 4.30
CA PRO A 211 -14.22 13.21 5.70
C PRO A 211 -14.73 11.86 6.24
N GLU A 212 -15.88 11.39 5.76
CA GLU A 212 -16.48 10.12 6.17
C GLU A 212 -15.66 8.91 5.70
N ALA A 213 -14.81 9.07 4.67
CA ALA A 213 -13.86 8.05 4.25
C ALA A 213 -12.62 7.96 5.16
N ASN A 214 -12.50 8.87 6.15
CA ASN A 214 -11.40 8.96 7.10
C ASN A 214 -10.01 8.85 6.44
N PRO A 215 -9.71 9.70 5.43
CA PRO A 215 -8.44 9.64 4.73
C PRO A 215 -7.30 10.07 5.65
N THR A 216 -6.16 9.39 5.54
CA THR A 216 -4.96 9.83 6.24
C THR A 216 -4.35 11.08 5.60
N ARG A 217 -3.68 11.88 6.43
CA ARG A 217 -2.74 12.92 6.00
C ARG A 217 -1.29 12.51 6.17
N VAL A 218 -1.06 11.35 6.78
CA VAL A 218 0.26 10.82 7.06
C VAL A 218 0.71 9.96 5.90
N LYS A 219 1.79 10.40 5.27
CA LYS A 219 2.42 9.64 4.21
C LYS A 219 3.22 8.50 4.82
N GLN A 220 3.15 7.32 4.21
CA GLN A 220 3.99 6.19 4.63
C GLN A 220 5.42 6.37 4.10
N ARG A 221 6.39 6.39 5.01
CA ARG A 221 7.81 6.34 4.64
C ARG A 221 8.16 4.97 4.07
N GLN A 222 8.96 4.97 3.02
CA GLN A 222 9.36 3.77 2.32
C GLN A 222 10.75 3.92 1.72
N LEU A 223 11.39 2.78 1.46
CA LEU A 223 12.58 2.71 0.63
C LEU A 223 12.16 2.35 -0.80
N ALA A 224 12.02 3.36 -1.65
CA ALA A 224 11.62 3.19 -3.04
C ALA A 224 12.82 2.92 -3.95
N SER A 225 12.56 2.55 -5.20
CA SER A 225 13.59 2.39 -6.24
C SER A 225 14.79 1.56 -5.76
N VAL A 226 14.52 0.46 -5.04
CA VAL A 226 15.58 -0.45 -4.59
C VAL A 226 16.29 -0.99 -5.82
N THR A 227 17.60 -0.75 -5.89
CA THR A 227 18.45 -1.11 -7.04
C THR A 227 19.40 -2.25 -6.74
N LYS A 228 19.64 -2.54 -5.46
CA LYS A 228 20.55 -3.60 -5.03
C LYS A 228 20.12 -4.19 -3.70
N VAL A 229 20.09 -5.50 -3.64
CA VAL A 229 19.87 -6.28 -2.42
C VAL A 229 20.94 -7.35 -2.35
N LYS A 230 21.55 -7.51 -1.17
CA LYS A 230 22.51 -8.57 -0.91
C LYS A 230 22.07 -9.35 0.32
N LEU A 231 21.84 -10.65 0.16
CA LEU A 231 21.70 -11.57 1.29
C LEU A 231 23.05 -11.72 1.98
N VAL A 232 23.12 -11.37 3.26
CA VAL A 232 24.35 -11.40 4.06
C VAL A 232 24.30 -12.35 5.24
N GLY A 233 23.14 -12.92 5.55
CA GLY A 233 23.00 -13.93 6.60
C GLY A 233 21.53 -14.22 6.95
N SER A 234 21.32 -14.72 8.15
CA SER A 234 20.01 -14.92 8.75
C SER A 234 20.02 -14.49 10.21
N ALA A 235 18.85 -14.10 10.72
CA ALA A 235 18.63 -13.66 12.10
C ALA A 235 17.24 -14.13 12.59
N PRO A 236 17.02 -14.21 13.91
CA PRO A 236 15.68 -14.34 14.46
C PRO A 236 14.77 -13.21 13.97
N ILE A 237 13.52 -13.54 13.70
CA ILE A 237 12.49 -12.56 13.34
C ILE A 237 12.05 -11.85 14.64
N PRO A 238 12.13 -10.50 14.72
CA PRO A 238 11.60 -9.74 15.84
C PRO A 238 10.13 -10.08 16.12
N GLU A 239 9.79 -10.28 17.39
CA GLU A 239 8.40 -10.46 17.80
C GLU A 239 7.60 -9.16 17.57
N PRO A 240 6.32 -9.22 17.17
CA PRO A 240 5.52 -8.01 17.00
C PRO A 240 5.26 -7.30 18.33
N HIS A 241 5.41 -5.97 18.35
CA HIS A 241 4.97 -5.13 19.45
C HIS A 241 3.49 -5.32 19.73
N VAL A 242 3.11 -5.45 21.00
CA VAL A 242 1.72 -5.71 21.39
C VAL A 242 0.99 -4.40 21.71
N PHE A 243 -0.06 -4.11 20.95
CA PHE A 243 -1.02 -3.06 21.24
C PHE A 243 -2.27 -3.63 21.93
N SER A 244 -2.79 -2.84 22.86
CA SER A 244 -4.04 -3.11 23.56
C SER A 244 -4.79 -1.81 23.82
N GLY A 245 -6.11 -1.88 24.00
CA GLY A 245 -6.94 -0.75 24.41
C GLY A 245 -6.76 0.49 23.53
N GLU A 246 -6.28 1.58 24.13
CA GLU A 246 -6.14 2.89 23.50
C GLU A 246 -5.20 2.89 22.27
N ASP A 247 -4.19 2.02 22.22
CA ASP A 247 -3.27 1.98 21.08
C ASP A 247 -3.94 1.37 19.83
N ILE A 248 -4.92 0.48 20.00
CA ILE A 248 -5.73 -0.04 18.89
C ILE A 248 -6.61 1.07 18.31
N ALA A 249 -7.15 1.96 19.17
CA ALA A 249 -7.93 3.10 18.71
C ALA A 249 -7.09 4.08 17.87
N LYS A 250 -5.81 4.30 18.24
CA LYS A 250 -4.89 5.14 17.45
C LYS A 250 -4.63 4.56 16.06
N LEU A 251 -4.48 3.23 15.95
CA LEU A 251 -4.34 2.55 14.65
C LEU A 251 -5.58 2.70 13.76
N ALA A 252 -6.76 2.92 14.35
CA ALA A 252 -8.02 3.08 13.63
C ALA A 252 -8.38 4.55 13.32
N ALA A 253 -7.63 5.51 13.86
CA ALA A 253 -7.93 6.95 13.79
C ALA A 253 -6.81 7.73 13.08
N PRO A 254 -6.54 7.48 11.79
CA PRO A 254 -5.41 8.07 11.06
C PRO A 254 -5.50 9.57 10.80
N SER A 255 -6.63 10.21 11.14
CA SER A 255 -6.88 11.64 10.98
C SER A 255 -6.80 12.43 12.30
N ASP A 256 -6.69 11.74 13.45
CA ASP A 256 -6.50 12.38 14.76
C ASP A 256 -5.01 12.66 15.00
N PRO A 257 -4.62 13.77 15.66
CA PRO A 257 -3.20 14.12 15.84
C PRO A 257 -2.35 13.05 16.53
N ASP A 258 -2.95 12.27 17.43
CA ASP A 258 -2.26 11.15 18.10
C ASP A 258 -2.12 9.95 17.16
N GLY A 259 -3.14 9.67 16.34
CA GLY A 259 -3.06 8.67 15.28
C GLY A 259 -2.05 9.05 14.20
N GLU A 260 -1.96 10.33 13.84
CA GLU A 260 -0.98 10.81 12.85
C GLU A 260 0.46 10.50 13.28
N LYS A 261 0.83 10.88 14.51
CA LYS A 261 2.15 10.56 15.08
C LYS A 261 2.37 9.06 15.19
N PHE A 262 1.31 8.32 15.50
CA PHE A 262 1.38 6.87 15.60
C PHE A 262 1.71 6.25 14.23
N HIS A 263 1.02 6.65 13.16
CA HIS A 263 1.28 6.11 11.83
C HIS A 263 2.62 6.52 11.24
N ASP A 264 3.13 7.72 11.52
CA ASP A 264 4.49 8.13 11.10
C ASP A 264 5.57 7.24 11.75
N ALA A 265 5.36 6.84 13.01
CA ALA A 265 6.30 6.00 13.75
C ALA A 265 6.14 4.49 13.47
N TRP A 266 4.93 4.02 13.18
CA TRP A 266 4.63 2.58 13.07
C TRP A 266 4.40 2.11 11.63
N GLY A 267 4.46 3.00 10.64
CA GLY A 267 4.32 2.63 9.24
C GLY A 267 5.43 1.68 8.76
N GLY A 268 5.03 0.51 8.25
CA GLY A 268 5.93 -0.56 7.85
C GLY A 268 6.40 -1.48 8.98
N VAL A 269 5.92 -1.28 10.22
CA VAL A 269 6.27 -2.10 11.38
C VAL A 269 5.25 -3.22 11.57
N LYS A 270 5.73 -4.45 11.86
CA LYS A 270 4.85 -5.56 12.27
C LYS A 270 4.41 -5.38 13.72
N VAL A 271 3.12 -5.44 13.98
CA VAL A 271 2.50 -5.23 15.30
C VAL A 271 1.47 -6.31 15.57
N ARG A 272 1.15 -6.52 16.85
CA ARG A 272 0.12 -7.43 17.33
C ARG A 272 -0.97 -6.63 18.00
N VAL A 273 -2.21 -6.74 17.54
CA VAL A 273 -3.37 -6.26 18.29
C VAL A 273 -3.89 -7.40 19.16
N ALA A 274 -3.95 -7.17 20.47
CA ALA A 274 -4.41 -8.16 21.45
C ALA A 274 -5.90 -7.99 21.77
N GLY A 275 -6.59 -9.11 21.92
CA GLY A 275 -8.03 -9.19 22.12
C GLY A 275 -8.52 -9.15 23.57
N PRO A 276 -9.85 -9.34 23.75
CA PRO A 276 -10.80 -9.89 22.78
C PRO A 276 -11.10 -8.95 21.60
N LEU A 277 -11.06 -9.47 20.37
CA LEU A 277 -11.38 -8.73 19.13
C LEU A 277 -12.51 -9.45 18.39
N SER A 278 -13.51 -8.70 17.93
CA SER A 278 -14.60 -9.26 17.12
C SER A 278 -14.76 -8.47 15.82
N PRO A 279 -15.28 -9.08 14.74
CA PRO A 279 -15.54 -8.34 13.51
C PRO A 279 -16.85 -7.55 13.59
N THR A 280 -16.90 -6.46 12.84
CA THR A 280 -18.15 -5.89 12.35
C THR A 280 -18.53 -6.65 11.09
N LEU A 281 -19.72 -7.27 11.07
CA LEU A 281 -20.19 -8.00 9.89
C LEU A 281 -20.52 -7.05 8.75
N GLN A 282 -20.15 -7.45 7.53
CA GLN A 282 -20.18 -6.58 6.35
C GLN A 282 -21.11 -7.13 5.25
N GLY A 283 -21.73 -6.22 4.50
CA GLY A 283 -22.58 -6.52 3.36
C GLY A 283 -23.93 -7.16 3.73
N GLU A 284 -24.77 -7.39 2.72
CA GLU A 284 -26.10 -8.00 2.90
C GLU A 284 -26.01 -9.43 3.45
N MET A 285 -24.93 -10.15 3.12
CA MET A 285 -24.68 -11.51 3.59
C MET A 285 -24.06 -11.59 4.99
N GLN A 286 -23.78 -10.44 5.62
CA GLN A 286 -23.23 -10.36 7.00
C GLN A 286 -21.95 -11.20 7.17
N THR A 287 -20.97 -10.99 6.30
CA THR A 287 -19.71 -11.76 6.30
C THR A 287 -18.63 -11.11 7.17
N VAL A 288 -17.71 -11.94 7.68
CA VAL A 288 -16.53 -11.48 8.45
C VAL A 288 -15.56 -10.70 7.53
N VAL A 289 -15.20 -11.31 6.40
CA VAL A 289 -14.40 -10.66 5.35
C VAL A 289 -15.35 -9.97 4.37
N GLY A 290 -15.17 -8.67 4.19
CA GLY A 290 -15.95 -7.87 3.25
C GLY A 290 -15.57 -8.16 1.79
N ALA A 291 -16.40 -7.69 0.86
CA ALA A 291 -16.22 -7.92 -0.58
C ALA A 291 -14.90 -7.38 -1.16
N TYR A 292 -14.23 -6.48 -0.43
CA TYR A 292 -12.95 -5.88 -0.81
C TYR A 292 -11.75 -6.53 -0.10
N GLY A 293 -11.95 -7.66 0.56
CA GLY A 293 -10.86 -8.38 1.22
C GLY A 293 -10.38 -7.72 2.51
N ASN A 294 -11.31 -7.17 3.29
CA ASN A 294 -10.99 -6.55 4.57
C ASN A 294 -11.96 -6.96 5.67
N ILE A 295 -11.43 -7.11 6.87
CA ILE A 295 -12.15 -7.27 8.13
C ILE A 295 -12.14 -5.90 8.82
N VAL A 296 -13.25 -5.52 9.45
CA VAL A 296 -13.34 -4.31 10.28
C VAL A 296 -13.54 -4.74 11.72
N LEU A 297 -12.66 -4.36 12.64
CA LEU A 297 -12.80 -4.72 14.05
C LEU A 297 -13.89 -3.89 14.72
N ALA A 298 -14.81 -4.57 15.41
CA ALA A 298 -15.84 -3.93 16.21
C ALA A 298 -15.22 -3.10 17.34
N GLY A 299 -15.87 -2.00 17.70
CA GLY A 299 -15.43 -1.09 18.75
C GLY A 299 -14.33 -0.10 18.32
N SER A 300 -13.30 -0.57 17.61
CA SER A 300 -12.21 0.31 17.12
C SER A 300 -12.42 0.83 15.70
N GLY A 301 -13.04 0.05 14.82
CA GLY A 301 -13.11 0.36 13.39
C GLY A 301 -11.80 0.05 12.63
N LEU A 302 -10.80 -0.55 13.29
CA LEU A 302 -9.53 -0.90 12.65
C LEU A 302 -9.77 -1.84 11.47
N ARG A 303 -9.19 -1.53 10.31
CA ARG A 303 -9.22 -2.38 9.12
C ARG A 303 -8.06 -3.36 9.14
N VAL A 304 -8.38 -4.64 8.94
CA VAL A 304 -7.42 -5.72 8.72
C VAL A 304 -7.60 -6.22 7.29
N GLY A 305 -6.57 -6.15 6.45
CA GLY A 305 -6.66 -6.59 5.05
C GLY A 305 -6.33 -8.07 4.85
N ASP A 306 -6.57 -8.57 3.63
CA ASP A 306 -6.19 -9.91 3.17
C ASP A 306 -5.22 -9.91 1.98
N LYS A 307 -4.71 -8.73 1.62
CA LYS A 307 -4.05 -8.52 0.33
C LYS A 307 -2.65 -9.15 0.22
N PHE A 308 -1.92 -9.29 1.33
CA PHE A 308 -0.47 -9.54 1.25
C PHE A 308 -0.07 -11.01 1.09
N TYR A 309 -0.97 -11.95 1.39
CA TYR A 309 -0.78 -13.35 1.01
C TYR A 309 -1.37 -13.67 -0.38
N TYR A 310 -2.08 -12.76 -1.04
CA TYR A 310 -2.55 -13.00 -2.40
C TYR A 310 -1.37 -13.19 -3.37
N VAL A 311 -1.42 -14.26 -4.16
CA VAL A 311 -0.50 -14.50 -5.27
C VAL A 311 -1.31 -14.57 -6.56
N GLN A 312 -0.94 -13.72 -7.53
CA GLN A 312 -1.68 -13.66 -8.79
C GLN A 312 -1.64 -15.02 -9.50
N GLY A 313 -2.83 -15.53 -9.82
CA GLY A 313 -2.99 -16.81 -10.53
C GLY A 313 -2.90 -18.04 -9.62
N SER A 314 -2.71 -17.87 -8.31
CA SER A 314 -2.87 -18.94 -7.34
C SER A 314 -4.33 -19.06 -6.89
N MET A 315 -4.80 -20.29 -6.72
CA MET A 315 -6.10 -20.60 -6.10
C MET A 315 -5.92 -21.42 -4.82
N ASP A 316 -4.69 -21.50 -4.35
CA ASP A 316 -4.30 -22.39 -3.27
C ASP A 316 -4.83 -21.82 -1.96
N ALA A 317 -5.10 -22.72 -1.01
CA ALA A 317 -5.66 -22.33 0.28
C ALA A 317 -4.83 -21.21 0.92
N CYS A 318 -3.50 -21.19 0.79
CA CYS A 318 -2.65 -20.18 1.40
C CYS A 318 -2.75 -18.76 0.82
N HIS A 319 -3.31 -18.59 -0.38
CA HIS A 319 -3.35 -17.30 -1.07
C HIS A 319 -4.77 -16.73 -1.21
N GLY A 320 -5.78 -17.44 -0.69
CA GLY A 320 -7.16 -16.94 -0.57
C GLY A 320 -7.42 -16.21 0.75
N ALA A 321 -8.54 -15.50 0.85
CA ALA A 321 -9.00 -14.88 2.10
C ALA A 321 -9.22 -15.92 3.23
N PRO A 322 -9.09 -15.54 4.52
CA PRO A 322 -9.41 -16.41 5.64
C PRO A 322 -10.89 -16.72 5.66
N ASP A 323 -11.21 -17.98 5.93
CA ASP A 323 -12.59 -18.44 6.03
C ASP A 323 -12.89 -18.81 7.49
N TYR A 324 -14.05 -18.38 7.99
CA TYR A 324 -14.46 -18.63 9.37
C TYR A 324 -15.73 -19.51 9.39
N PRO A 325 -15.84 -20.45 10.34
CA PRO A 325 -16.98 -21.36 10.42
C PRO A 325 -18.23 -20.68 10.99
N SER A 326 -18.06 -19.56 11.69
CA SER A 326 -19.10 -18.76 12.31
C SER A 326 -18.78 -17.27 12.16
N THR A 327 -19.82 -16.44 12.17
CA THR A 327 -19.70 -14.97 12.27
C THR A 327 -19.37 -14.50 13.68
N ASP A 328 -19.57 -15.36 14.70
CA ASP A 328 -19.29 -15.09 16.11
C ASP A 328 -17.81 -15.35 16.46
N VAL A 329 -16.89 -15.01 15.54
CA VAL A 329 -15.45 -15.18 15.78
C VAL A 329 -14.95 -14.13 16.76
N GLU A 330 -14.16 -14.58 17.74
CA GLU A 330 -13.43 -13.72 18.65
C GLU A 330 -11.94 -14.07 18.57
N TRP A 331 -11.13 -13.10 18.15
CA TRP A 331 -9.68 -13.26 18.10
C TRP A 331 -9.03 -12.81 19.41
N ALA A 332 -8.17 -13.67 19.94
CA ALA A 332 -7.24 -13.35 21.02
C ALA A 332 -6.09 -12.46 20.53
N ARG A 333 -5.69 -12.60 19.26
CA ARG A 333 -4.71 -11.69 18.63
C ARG A 333 -4.81 -11.68 17.11
N ILE A 334 -4.38 -10.57 16.52
CA ILE A 334 -4.08 -10.45 15.11
C ILE A 334 -2.70 -9.78 14.95
N ASP A 335 -1.81 -10.40 14.19
CA ASP A 335 -0.50 -9.85 13.85
C ASP A 335 -0.54 -9.28 12.41
N GLY A 336 0.18 -8.20 12.14
CA GLY A 336 0.28 -7.67 10.78
C GLY A 336 1.11 -6.40 10.69
N PHE A 337 1.32 -5.91 9.47
CA PHE A 337 2.06 -4.67 9.23
C PHE A 337 1.11 -3.49 9.22
N SER A 338 1.43 -2.44 9.97
CA SER A 338 0.72 -1.17 9.86
C SER A 338 1.16 -0.49 8.56
N THR A 339 0.26 -0.35 7.60
CA THR A 339 0.60 0.14 6.27
C THR A 339 -0.56 0.92 5.67
N LEU A 340 -0.21 1.93 4.88
CA LEU A 340 -1.13 2.74 4.14
C LEU A 340 -1.57 1.99 2.89
N ASP A 341 -2.83 1.58 2.87
CA ASP A 341 -3.50 1.01 1.70
C ASP A 341 -4.35 2.10 1.06
N TYR A 342 -3.85 2.66 -0.05
CA TYR A 342 -4.40 3.85 -0.68
C TYR A 342 -4.43 5.06 0.28
N CYS A 343 -5.60 5.42 0.81
CA CYS A 343 -5.77 6.53 1.75
C CYS A 343 -6.10 6.08 3.17
N THR A 344 -6.13 4.76 3.43
CA THR A 344 -6.52 4.20 4.72
C THR A 344 -5.39 3.38 5.30
N TRP A 345 -5.00 3.70 6.55
CA TRP A 345 -4.10 2.83 7.29
C TRP A 345 -4.82 1.55 7.70
N SER A 346 -4.13 0.44 7.54
CA SER A 346 -4.67 -0.89 7.80
C SER A 346 -3.58 -1.79 8.38
N LEU A 347 -4.02 -2.79 9.13
CA LEU A 347 -3.17 -3.90 9.53
C LEU A 347 -3.19 -4.94 8.42
N GLN A 348 -2.03 -5.35 7.92
CA GLN A 348 -1.93 -6.33 6.85
C GLN A 348 -1.19 -7.59 7.35
N PRO A 349 -1.93 -8.66 7.69
CA PRO A 349 -1.38 -9.98 7.95
C PRO A 349 -0.68 -10.55 6.71
N LEU A 350 0.39 -11.32 6.92
CA LEU A 350 1.12 -11.99 5.85
C LEU A 350 0.79 -13.47 5.74
N ASN A 351 0.31 -14.06 6.83
CA ASN A 351 -0.02 -15.48 6.90
C ASN A 351 -1.31 -15.65 7.68
N LYS A 352 -2.40 -15.91 6.96
CA LYS A 352 -3.73 -16.08 7.59
C LYS A 352 -3.84 -17.22 8.61
N CYS A 353 -2.90 -18.16 8.60
CA CYS A 353 -2.87 -19.30 9.52
C CYS A 353 -2.01 -19.07 10.77
N ALA A 354 -1.08 -18.11 10.73
CA ALA A 354 -0.19 -17.81 11.86
C ALA A 354 -0.45 -16.44 12.49
N ASP A 355 -0.97 -15.50 11.71
CA ASP A 355 -1.19 -14.12 12.13
C ASP A 355 -2.59 -13.89 12.73
N PHE A 356 -3.49 -14.88 12.71
CA PHE A 356 -4.79 -14.84 13.40
C PHE A 356 -4.85 -15.91 14.48
N ASP A 357 -5.42 -15.58 15.64
CA ASP A 357 -5.66 -16.52 16.72
C ASP A 357 -7.07 -16.31 17.29
N PRO A 358 -8.04 -17.21 17.05
CA PRO A 358 -7.88 -18.45 16.29
C PRO A 358 -7.70 -18.17 14.79
N ALA A 359 -7.01 -19.08 14.11
CA ALA A 359 -6.91 -19.07 12.66
C ALA A 359 -8.25 -19.41 11.98
N GLY A 360 -8.34 -19.13 10.67
CA GLY A 360 -9.48 -19.55 9.84
C GLY A 360 -9.62 -21.07 9.77
N LYS A 361 -10.83 -21.57 9.47
CA LYS A 361 -11.11 -23.03 9.35
C LYS A 361 -10.37 -23.68 8.19
N ASP A 362 -9.96 -22.88 7.23
CA ASP A 362 -9.19 -23.27 6.05
C ASP A 362 -7.70 -23.49 6.37
N CYS A 363 -7.26 -23.15 7.58
CA CYS A 363 -5.97 -23.51 8.14
C CYS A 363 -6.07 -24.86 8.85
N THR A 364 -5.91 -25.95 8.10
CA THR A 364 -5.90 -27.32 8.63
C THR A 364 -4.53 -27.70 9.21
N ASP A 365 -4.51 -28.68 10.12
CA ASP A 365 -3.26 -29.22 10.69
C ASP A 365 -2.30 -29.64 9.56
N GLY A 366 -1.16 -28.92 9.46
CA GLY A 366 -0.11 -29.17 8.47
C GLY A 366 -0.08 -28.22 7.27
N LEU A 367 -1.06 -27.32 7.11
CA LEU A 367 -0.98 -26.26 6.10
C LEU A 367 -0.05 -25.14 6.60
N LEU A 368 1.17 -25.07 6.04
CA LEU A 368 2.10 -23.97 6.28
C LEU A 368 2.03 -22.98 5.11
N CYS A 369 1.40 -21.83 5.37
CA CYS A 369 1.36 -20.73 4.41
C CYS A 369 2.57 -19.84 4.60
N GLU A 370 3.70 -20.18 3.97
CA GLU A 370 4.95 -19.42 4.05
C GLU A 370 5.00 -18.18 3.15
#